data_AF-A0A7X1Z9I0-F1
#
_entry.id   AF-A0A7X1Z9I0-F1
#
_cell.length_a   1.000
_cell.length_b   1.000
_cell.length_c   1.000
_cell.angle_alpha   90.00
_cell.angle_beta   90.00
_cell.angle_gamma   90.00
#
_symmetry.space_group_name_H-M   'P 1'
#
loop_
_entity.id
_entity.type
_entity.pdbx_description
1 polymer ?
#
loop_
_entity_poly.entity_id
_entity_poly.type
_entity_poly.pdbx_seq_one_letter_code
_entity_poly.pdbx_strand_id
1 'polypeptide(L)'
;MGTLSVVPQLIAHADTPVSTDQKVSVYRLYQPQSKVHFYTTDVNYYNNKVISDPSWVKEGVAFEEPEKSDFPVFRLYNTKTGEYYFTANNDEANKLITASANLGWQNDTSLVQYQHDTTSKTIAFYSAAPDQSNIPVFSLYNAQAGLGEHFYTASQDEATTAENDWNWTKFDDFNNQQGVAWYALSQENNTPEQSTTTNTNSTPASNYPIPGIPSGWQISKPINTSHYSSATYNFRQCTWFAWNRAKEFGINFSPYMGNGQDWQSDAGYRVTSTPVLHSVVSFKGGQFSFNRQYGHVAFVEAIHPDGSILVSESGLGYSSLYVYQIFTAQEASQLHFVIGQ
;
A
#
# COMPACT_ATOMS: atom_id res chain seq x y z
N MET A 1 -52.56 24.91 -27.38
CA MET A 1 -51.21 24.33 -27.53
C MET A 1 -50.21 25.37 -27.09
N GLY A 2 -49.34 25.05 -26.13
CA GLY A 2 -48.35 25.96 -25.56
C GLY A 2 -47.96 25.44 -24.18
N THR A 3 -47.00 24.50 -24.17
CA THR A 3 -46.51 23.79 -23.00
C THR A 3 -45.73 24.70 -22.05
N LEU A 4 -46.00 24.55 -20.75
CA LEU A 4 -45.29 25.21 -19.64
C LEU A 4 -43.81 24.77 -19.63
N SER A 5 -42.90 25.74 -19.70
CA SER A 5 -41.46 25.53 -19.51
C SER A 5 -41.12 25.85 -18.04
N VAL A 6 -40.88 24.82 -17.25
CA VAL A 6 -40.40 24.95 -15.87
C VAL A 6 -38.88 25.20 -15.93
N VAL A 7 -38.45 26.34 -15.39
CA VAL A 7 -37.04 26.64 -15.15
C VAL A 7 -36.58 25.82 -13.93
N PRO A 8 -35.51 25.02 -14.00
CA PRO A 8 -34.96 24.39 -12.81
C PRO A 8 -34.36 25.47 -11.92
N GLN A 9 -34.94 25.68 -10.73
CA GLN A 9 -34.32 26.45 -9.67
C GLN A 9 -33.05 25.71 -9.22
N LEU A 10 -31.93 26.45 -9.12
CA LEU A 10 -30.77 26.00 -8.35
C LEU A 10 -31.24 25.72 -6.92
N ILE A 11 -31.28 24.45 -6.55
CA ILE A 11 -31.28 24.05 -5.15
C ILE A 11 -29.85 24.26 -4.67
N ALA A 12 -29.64 25.31 -3.87
CA ALA A 12 -28.49 25.39 -2.99
C ALA A 12 -28.58 24.20 -2.04
N HIS A 13 -27.75 23.18 -2.25
CA HIS A 13 -27.50 22.18 -1.22
C HIS A 13 -26.65 22.86 -0.16
N ALA A 14 -27.34 23.20 0.93
CA ALA A 14 -26.76 23.62 2.19
C ALA A 14 -25.61 22.69 2.59
N ASP A 15 -24.57 23.29 3.16
CA ASP A 15 -23.42 22.65 3.80
C ASP A 15 -23.83 21.37 4.53
N THR A 16 -23.70 20.23 3.87
CA THR A 16 -23.59 18.95 4.56
C THR A 16 -22.19 18.94 5.17
N PRO A 17 -22.04 18.80 6.50
CA PRO A 17 -20.73 18.51 7.07
C PRO A 17 -20.26 17.21 6.42
N VAL A 18 -19.18 17.30 5.65
CA VAL A 18 -18.55 16.14 5.01
C VAL A 18 -18.16 15.20 6.15
N SER A 19 -18.74 14.00 6.16
CA SER A 19 -18.36 12.94 7.08
C SER A 19 -16.85 12.73 6.96
N THR A 20 -16.13 12.94 8.06
CA THR A 20 -14.67 12.79 8.18
C THR A 20 -14.22 11.32 8.17
N ASP A 21 -15.04 10.41 7.67
CA ASP A 21 -14.94 8.96 7.90
C ASP A 21 -14.76 8.14 6.59
N GLN A 22 -14.49 8.82 5.47
CA GLN A 22 -14.14 8.17 4.21
C GLN A 22 -12.61 8.15 4.03
N LYS A 23 -12.08 6.99 3.61
CA LYS A 23 -10.65 6.76 3.40
C LYS A 23 -10.34 6.35 1.97
N VAL A 24 -9.13 6.65 1.52
CA VAL A 24 -8.59 6.34 0.21
C VAL A 24 -7.26 5.62 0.33
N SER A 25 -7.08 4.55 -0.46
CA SER A 25 -5.80 3.84 -0.52
C SER A 25 -4.80 4.62 -1.39
N VAL A 26 -3.57 4.77 -0.90
CA VAL A 26 -2.43 5.28 -1.68
C VAL A 26 -1.60 4.10 -2.17
N TYR A 27 -1.57 3.91 -3.48
CA TYR A 27 -0.81 2.85 -4.15
C TYR A 27 0.62 3.30 -4.44
N ARG A 28 1.60 2.39 -4.32
CA ARG A 28 3.02 2.62 -4.62
C ARG A 28 3.46 1.81 -5.84
N LEU A 29 4.13 2.50 -6.76
CA LEU A 29 4.80 1.91 -7.92
C LEU A 29 6.31 2.16 -7.80
N TYR A 30 7.12 1.20 -8.24
CA TYR A 30 8.57 1.30 -8.25
C TYR A 30 9.13 1.06 -9.66
N GLN A 31 10.06 1.91 -10.11
CA GLN A 31 10.78 1.70 -11.36
C GLN A 31 12.22 1.24 -11.07
N PRO A 32 12.57 -0.06 -11.23
CA PRO A 32 13.87 -0.58 -10.79
C PRO A 32 15.10 0.03 -11.45
N GLN A 33 14.97 0.53 -12.68
CA GLN A 33 16.10 1.10 -13.42
C GLN A 33 16.52 2.47 -12.89
N SER A 34 15.54 3.34 -12.61
CA SER A 34 15.79 4.66 -12.04
C SER A 34 15.74 4.68 -10.52
N LYS A 35 15.20 3.64 -9.89
CA LYS A 35 14.91 3.55 -8.45
C LYS A 35 13.86 4.55 -7.95
N VAL A 36 13.07 5.12 -8.86
CA VAL A 36 11.99 6.07 -8.54
C VAL A 36 10.79 5.32 -7.98
N HIS A 37 10.18 5.90 -6.95
CA HIS A 37 8.85 5.52 -6.46
C HIS A 37 7.81 6.53 -6.94
N PHE A 38 6.58 6.06 -7.18
CA PHE A 38 5.44 6.91 -7.52
C PHE A 38 4.22 6.51 -6.70
N TYR A 39 3.47 7.52 -6.24
CA TYR A 39 2.32 7.35 -5.35
C TYR A 39 1.06 7.93 -5.99
N THR A 40 -0.04 7.18 -5.91
CA THR A 40 -1.33 7.62 -6.46
C THR A 40 -2.51 6.99 -5.72
N THR A 41 -3.61 7.72 -5.64
CA THR A 41 -4.92 7.16 -5.25
C THR A 41 -5.74 6.67 -6.45
N ASP A 42 -5.27 6.92 -7.68
CA ASP A 42 -5.91 6.46 -8.91
C ASP A 42 -5.57 4.98 -9.18
N VAL A 43 -6.50 4.10 -8.82
CA VAL A 43 -6.37 2.67 -9.06
C VAL A 43 -6.28 2.33 -10.56
N ASN A 44 -6.88 3.13 -11.45
CA ASN A 44 -6.79 2.91 -12.89
C ASN A 44 -5.41 3.30 -13.40
N TYR A 45 -4.85 4.43 -12.97
CA TYR A 45 -3.46 4.78 -13.27
C TYR A 45 -2.52 3.68 -12.77
N TYR A 46 -2.65 3.28 -11.50
CA TYR A 46 -1.85 2.22 -10.89
C TYR A 46 -1.89 0.93 -11.70
N ASN A 47 -3.08 0.53 -12.16
CA ASN A 47 -3.27 -0.68 -12.95
C ASN A 47 -2.72 -0.56 -14.38
N ASN A 48 -2.94 0.57 -15.04
CA ASN A 48 -2.57 0.78 -16.45
C ASN A 48 -1.09 1.18 -16.63
N LYS A 49 -0.44 1.73 -15.60
CA LYS A 49 0.95 2.20 -15.71
C LYS A 49 1.91 1.06 -16.06
N VAL A 50 1.79 -0.10 -15.41
CA VAL A 50 2.63 -1.27 -15.70
C VAL A 50 2.29 -1.94 -17.04
N ILE A 51 1.10 -1.71 -17.57
CA ILE A 51 0.69 -2.20 -18.91
C ILE A 51 1.30 -1.33 -20.00
N SER A 52 1.20 -0.01 -19.84
CA SER A 52 1.70 0.99 -20.79
C SER A 52 3.22 1.16 -20.75
N ASP A 53 3.82 0.94 -19.58
CA ASP A 53 5.26 1.03 -19.34
C ASP A 53 5.69 -0.12 -18.41
N PRO A 54 6.04 -1.30 -18.97
CA PRO A 54 6.43 -2.49 -18.21
C PRO A 54 7.72 -2.34 -17.39
N SER A 55 8.40 -1.19 -17.45
CA SER A 55 9.52 -0.89 -16.57
C SER A 55 9.10 -0.58 -15.12
N TRP A 56 7.81 -0.33 -14.89
CA TRP A 56 7.24 -0.10 -13.57
C TRP A 56 6.73 -1.38 -12.93
N VAL A 57 6.86 -1.45 -11.61
CA VAL A 57 6.44 -2.56 -10.75
C VAL A 57 5.40 -2.07 -9.77
N LYS A 58 4.34 -2.85 -9.58
CA LYS A 58 3.31 -2.66 -8.56
C LYS A 58 3.83 -3.13 -7.20
N GLU A 59 3.79 -2.26 -6.19
CA GLU A 59 4.16 -2.61 -4.81
C GLU A 59 2.97 -2.72 -3.85
N GLY A 60 1.76 -2.41 -4.33
CA GLY A 60 0.52 -2.52 -3.56
C GLY A 60 0.08 -1.20 -2.91
N VAL A 61 -0.78 -1.32 -1.91
CA VAL A 61 -1.20 -0.20 -1.06
C VAL A 61 -0.07 0.10 -0.07
N ALA A 62 0.46 1.31 -0.10
CA ALA A 62 1.49 1.73 0.83
C ALA A 62 0.92 2.16 2.19
N PHE A 63 -0.20 2.90 2.16
CA PHE A 63 -0.92 3.41 3.33
C PHE A 63 -2.33 3.91 2.94
N GLU A 64 -3.17 4.16 3.95
CA GLU A 64 -4.52 4.69 3.82
C GLU A 64 -4.56 6.14 4.30
N GLU A 65 -5.28 6.99 3.59
CA GLU A 65 -5.40 8.42 3.86
C GLU A 65 -6.86 8.84 3.97
N PRO A 66 -7.20 9.94 4.67
CA PRO A 66 -8.54 10.48 4.61
C PRO A 66 -8.87 10.95 3.18
N GLU A 67 -10.12 10.78 2.75
CA GLU A 67 -10.59 11.34 1.47
C GLU A 67 -10.46 12.88 1.45
N LYS A 68 -10.58 13.50 2.63
CA LYS A 68 -10.38 14.94 2.83
C LYS A 68 -9.92 15.26 4.24
N SER A 69 -8.99 16.20 4.38
CA SER A 69 -8.59 16.80 5.66
C SER A 69 -8.08 18.23 5.46
N ASP A 70 -7.69 18.90 6.54
CA ASP A 70 -7.05 20.21 6.51
C ASP A 70 -5.54 20.15 6.18
N PHE A 71 -5.00 18.95 5.95
CA PHE A 71 -3.58 18.69 5.73
C PHE A 71 -3.33 18.16 4.31
N PRO A 72 -3.34 19.01 3.27
CA PRO A 72 -3.11 18.56 1.90
C PRO A 72 -1.66 18.08 1.71
N VAL A 73 -1.48 16.98 0.97
CA VAL A 73 -0.18 16.55 0.44
C VAL A 73 -0.11 16.98 -1.03
N PHE A 74 0.81 17.87 -1.34
CA PHE A 74 1.01 18.41 -2.68
C PHE A 74 1.88 17.49 -3.51
N ARG A 75 1.58 17.41 -4.82
CA ARG A 75 2.45 16.75 -5.79
C ARG A 75 3.00 17.74 -6.79
N LEU A 76 4.33 17.79 -6.87
CA LEU A 76 5.07 18.58 -7.85
C LEU A 76 5.66 17.66 -8.90
N TYR A 77 5.85 18.21 -10.09
CA TYR A 77 6.52 17.53 -11.19
C TYR A 77 7.70 18.37 -11.68
N ASN A 78 8.84 17.74 -11.90
CA ASN A 78 10.00 18.37 -12.51
C ASN A 78 10.03 18.07 -14.01
N THR A 79 9.82 19.09 -14.84
CA THR A 79 9.81 18.98 -16.30
C THR A 79 11.16 18.64 -16.93
N LYS A 80 12.27 18.85 -16.21
CA LYS A 80 13.62 18.57 -16.70
C LYS A 80 14.07 17.16 -16.36
N THR A 81 13.73 16.67 -15.18
CA THR A 81 14.18 15.36 -14.67
C THR A 81 13.11 14.27 -14.81
N GLY A 82 11.83 14.65 -14.91
CA GLY A 82 10.70 13.72 -14.92
C GLY A 82 10.28 13.25 -13.52
N GLU A 83 10.84 13.85 -12.47
CA GLU A 83 10.61 13.43 -11.08
C GLU A 83 9.33 13.99 -10.50
N TYR A 84 8.78 13.24 -9.54
CA TYR A 84 7.67 13.67 -8.71
C TYR A 84 8.17 13.91 -7.29
N TYR A 85 7.68 14.98 -6.67
CA TYR A 85 7.96 15.30 -5.27
C TYR A 85 6.65 15.45 -4.51
N PHE A 86 6.58 14.87 -3.32
CA PHE A 86 5.40 14.89 -2.47
C PHE A 86 5.73 15.61 -1.17
N THR A 87 4.93 16.60 -0.78
CA THR A 87 5.16 17.33 0.48
C THR A 87 3.84 17.82 1.08
N ALA A 88 3.70 17.68 2.40
CA ALA A 88 2.64 18.35 3.16
C ALA A 88 3.02 19.80 3.54
N ASN A 89 4.27 20.21 3.28
CA ASN A 89 4.76 21.54 3.59
C ASN A 89 4.39 22.52 2.46
N ASN A 90 3.36 23.32 2.69
CA ASN A 90 2.90 24.33 1.73
C ASN A 90 4.00 25.35 1.36
N ASP A 91 4.85 25.75 2.32
CA ASP A 91 5.91 26.72 2.05
C ASP A 91 7.04 26.11 1.22
N GLU A 92 7.37 24.85 1.45
CA GLU A 92 8.29 24.10 0.61
C GLU A 92 7.75 23.97 -0.82
N ALA A 93 6.49 23.56 -0.97
CA ALA A 93 5.86 23.47 -2.28
C ALA A 93 5.88 24.83 -3.01
N ASN A 94 5.53 25.91 -2.31
CA ASN A 94 5.56 27.27 -2.87
C ASN A 94 6.98 27.71 -3.21
N LYS A 95 7.99 27.41 -2.38
CA LYS A 95 9.40 27.70 -2.66
C LYS A 95 9.85 26.97 -3.90
N LEU A 96 9.56 25.67 -4.04
CA LEU A 96 9.91 24.91 -5.23
C LEU A 96 9.21 25.50 -6.46
N ILE A 97 7.90 25.73 -6.44
CA ILE A 97 7.20 26.30 -7.61
C ILE A 97 7.71 27.71 -7.96
N THR A 98 7.94 28.58 -6.96
CA THR A 98 8.25 30.00 -7.17
C THR A 98 9.73 30.25 -7.46
N ALA A 99 10.64 29.60 -6.72
CA ALA A 99 12.08 29.78 -6.88
C ALA A 99 12.65 28.99 -8.08
N SER A 100 11.90 28.00 -8.59
CA SER A 100 12.44 26.97 -9.47
C SER A 100 11.88 26.96 -10.90
N ALA A 101 11.32 28.06 -11.39
CA ALA A 101 11.00 28.18 -12.83
C ALA A 101 12.23 27.84 -13.70
N ASN A 102 13.45 28.06 -13.19
CA ASN A 102 14.70 27.68 -13.84
C ASN A 102 15.21 26.25 -13.53
N LEU A 103 14.69 25.55 -12.51
CA LEU A 103 15.09 24.17 -12.18
C LEU A 103 14.04 23.13 -12.64
N GLY A 104 12.89 23.57 -13.16
CA GLY A 104 11.91 22.72 -13.83
C GLY A 104 10.72 22.28 -12.97
N TRP A 105 10.68 22.62 -11.69
CA TRP A 105 9.57 22.29 -10.80
C TRP A 105 8.32 23.10 -11.11
N GLN A 106 7.19 22.41 -11.19
CA GLN A 106 5.87 22.98 -11.38
C GLN A 106 4.82 22.16 -10.64
N ASN A 107 3.61 22.71 -10.53
CA ASN A 107 2.45 21.91 -10.14
C ASN A 107 2.24 20.79 -11.16
N ASP A 108 2.01 19.58 -10.68
CA ASP A 108 1.70 18.48 -11.57
C ASP A 108 0.26 18.59 -12.09
N THR A 109 0.10 18.95 -13.37
CA THR A 109 -1.21 19.05 -14.02
C THR A 109 -1.62 17.76 -14.73
N SER A 110 -0.84 16.68 -14.61
CA SER A 110 -1.12 15.42 -15.32
C SER A 110 -2.29 14.63 -14.73
N LEU A 111 -2.91 15.13 -13.68
CA LEU A 111 -4.05 14.50 -13.03
C LEU A 111 -5.33 15.29 -13.26
N VAL A 112 -6.27 14.71 -13.99
CA VAL A 112 -7.55 15.34 -14.34
C VAL A 112 -8.56 15.30 -13.18
N GLN A 113 -8.30 14.50 -12.15
CA GLN A 113 -9.27 14.21 -11.08
C GLN A 113 -9.01 14.89 -9.73
N TYR A 114 -7.93 15.66 -9.58
CA TYR A 114 -7.56 16.20 -8.27
C TYR A 114 -7.97 17.65 -8.10
N GLN A 115 -8.47 17.95 -6.90
CA GLN A 115 -8.86 19.29 -6.49
C GLN A 115 -7.61 20.18 -6.42
N HIS A 116 -7.66 21.32 -7.10
CA HIS A 116 -6.71 22.38 -6.84
C HIS A 116 -7.00 22.98 -5.47
N ASP A 117 -5.97 23.33 -4.70
CA ASP A 117 -6.17 24.17 -3.51
C ASP A 117 -6.76 25.53 -3.93
N THR A 118 -7.18 26.33 -2.94
CA THR A 118 -7.76 27.66 -3.19
C THR A 118 -6.83 28.65 -3.92
N THR A 119 -5.60 28.24 -4.25
CA THR A 119 -4.54 29.08 -4.83
C THR A 119 -3.75 28.43 -6.00
N SER A 120 -4.23 27.34 -6.62
CA SER A 120 -3.69 26.71 -7.86
C SER A 120 -2.65 25.57 -7.71
N LYS A 121 -2.46 24.95 -6.54
CA LYS A 121 -1.58 23.77 -6.40
C LYS A 121 -2.32 22.43 -6.53
N THR A 122 -1.64 21.41 -7.06
CA THR A 122 -2.21 20.06 -7.21
C THR A 122 -2.10 19.29 -5.91
N ILE A 123 -3.26 18.93 -5.33
CA ILE A 123 -3.35 18.05 -4.16
C ILE A 123 -3.29 16.59 -4.64
N ALA A 124 -2.32 15.82 -4.17
CA ALA A 124 -2.20 14.39 -4.50
C ALA A 124 -3.15 13.53 -3.67
N PHE A 125 -3.29 13.86 -2.39
CA PHE A 125 -4.17 13.27 -1.40
C PHE A 125 -4.07 14.14 -0.13
N TYR A 126 -4.78 13.76 0.92
CA TYR A 126 -4.77 14.46 2.20
C TYR A 126 -4.07 13.60 3.25
N SER A 127 -3.31 14.20 4.14
CA SER A 127 -2.74 13.55 5.32
C SER A 127 -3.82 13.40 6.40
N ALA A 128 -3.75 12.34 7.18
CA ALA A 128 -4.38 12.30 8.50
C ALA A 128 -3.86 13.42 9.40
N ALA A 129 -4.61 13.72 10.47
CA ALA A 129 -4.16 14.69 11.46
C ALA A 129 -2.86 14.21 12.13
N PRO A 130 -1.95 15.13 12.52
CA PRO A 130 -0.70 14.81 13.19
C PRO A 130 -0.92 14.41 14.66
N ASP A 131 -1.69 13.34 14.84
CA ASP A 131 -2.03 12.69 16.09
C ASP A 131 -1.11 11.48 16.29
N GLN A 132 -0.79 11.18 17.54
CA GLN A 132 -0.02 10.00 17.91
C GLN A 132 -0.76 8.68 17.63
N SER A 133 -2.09 8.72 17.49
CA SER A 133 -2.84 7.56 17.03
C SER A 133 -2.51 7.20 15.58
N ASN A 134 -2.32 8.21 14.72
CA ASN A 134 -2.05 8.05 13.29
C ASN A 134 -0.61 7.62 12.99
N ILE A 135 -0.41 7.04 11.81
CA ILE A 135 0.85 6.39 11.44
C ILE A 135 1.75 7.41 10.75
N PRO A 136 2.98 7.68 11.24
CA PRO A 136 3.90 8.56 10.53
C PRO A 136 4.33 7.95 9.20
N VAL A 137 4.25 8.73 8.13
CA VAL A 137 4.85 8.40 6.83
C VAL A 137 6.18 9.11 6.74
N PHE A 138 7.26 8.33 6.64
CA PHE A 138 8.61 8.83 6.58
C PHE A 138 9.03 9.18 5.16
N SER A 139 9.69 10.31 4.98
CA SER A 139 10.42 10.69 3.77
C SER A 139 11.91 10.39 3.95
N LEU A 140 12.46 9.63 3.02
CA LEU A 140 13.86 9.21 3.00
C LEU A 140 14.54 9.81 1.79
N TYR A 141 15.73 10.36 1.99
CA TYR A 141 16.55 11.00 0.97
C TYR A 141 17.91 10.33 0.77
N ASN A 142 18.34 10.22 -0.49
CA ASN A 142 19.69 9.81 -0.86
C ASN A 142 20.17 10.50 -2.15
N ALA A 143 20.99 11.53 -2.01
CA ALA A 143 21.58 12.27 -3.13
C ALA A 143 22.37 11.41 -4.13
N GLN A 144 22.90 10.25 -3.69
CA GLN A 144 23.65 9.35 -4.57
C GLN A 144 22.75 8.47 -5.45
N ALA A 145 21.44 8.44 -5.17
CA ALA A 145 20.49 7.72 -6.02
C ALA A 145 20.28 8.42 -7.37
N GLY A 146 20.53 9.74 -7.46
CA GLY A 146 20.26 10.52 -8.65
C GLY A 146 18.76 10.69 -8.83
N LEU A 147 18.21 10.22 -9.95
CA LEU A 147 16.75 10.17 -10.09
C LEU A 147 16.17 9.23 -9.03
N GLY A 148 15.10 9.64 -8.35
CA GLY A 148 14.52 8.82 -7.27
C GLY A 148 15.27 8.95 -5.95
N GLU A 149 15.90 10.09 -5.73
CA GLU A 149 16.56 10.44 -4.47
C GLU A 149 15.59 10.57 -3.28
N HIS A 150 14.27 10.51 -3.49
CA HIS A 150 13.26 10.43 -2.43
C HIS A 150 12.39 9.18 -2.54
N PHE A 151 12.03 8.59 -1.39
CA PHE A 151 10.87 7.70 -1.29
C PHE A 151 10.17 7.88 0.06
N TYR A 152 8.91 7.44 0.11
CA TYR A 152 8.03 7.60 1.27
C TYR A 152 7.51 6.25 1.76
N THR A 153 7.47 6.07 3.08
CA THR A 153 7.01 4.82 3.69
C THR A 153 6.34 5.02 5.04
N ALA A 154 5.18 4.38 5.23
CA ALA A 154 4.55 4.22 6.54
C ALA A 154 5.20 3.11 7.38
N SER A 155 6.22 2.42 6.84
CA SER A 155 6.94 1.35 7.52
C SER A 155 8.14 1.89 8.27
N GLN A 156 8.06 1.87 9.61
CA GLN A 156 9.22 2.16 10.45
C GLN A 156 10.41 1.23 10.14
N ASP A 157 10.14 -0.05 9.83
CA ASP A 157 11.19 -1.03 9.50
C ASP A 157 11.87 -0.71 8.16
N GLU A 158 11.11 -0.35 7.12
CA GLU A 158 11.68 0.05 5.81
C GLU A 158 12.52 1.32 5.97
N ALA A 159 12.02 2.32 6.71
CA ALA A 159 12.76 3.55 6.99
C ALA A 159 14.07 3.25 7.76
N THR A 160 13.99 2.42 8.81
CA THR A 160 15.16 2.07 9.63
C THR A 160 16.18 1.25 8.84
N THR A 161 15.73 0.32 8.00
CA THR A 161 16.59 -0.47 7.11
C THR A 161 17.25 0.43 6.08
N ALA A 162 16.51 1.37 5.49
CA ALA A 162 17.06 2.31 4.53
C ALA A 162 18.16 3.20 5.15
N GLU A 163 17.95 3.66 6.40
CA GLU A 163 18.95 4.44 7.15
C GLU A 163 20.19 3.61 7.49
N ASN A 164 20.02 2.40 8.04
CA ASN A 164 21.12 1.61 8.57
C ASN A 164 21.91 0.87 7.49
N ASP A 165 21.21 0.35 6.48
CA ASP A 165 21.79 -0.62 5.54
C ASP A 165 22.02 -0.01 4.16
N TRP A 166 21.25 1.01 3.77
CA TRP A 166 21.22 1.52 2.39
C TRP A 166 21.67 2.98 2.26
N ASN A 167 22.16 3.60 3.33
CA ASN A 167 22.69 4.96 3.35
C ASN A 167 21.66 6.03 2.90
N TRP A 168 20.41 5.87 3.35
CA TRP A 168 19.38 6.90 3.23
C TRP A 168 19.31 7.73 4.50
N THR A 169 18.70 8.90 4.44
CA THR A 169 18.50 9.77 5.60
C THR A 169 17.08 10.28 5.64
N LYS A 170 16.45 10.24 6.81
CA LYS A 170 15.17 10.92 7.05
C LYS A 170 15.27 12.41 6.72
N PHE A 171 14.39 12.89 5.86
CA PHE A 171 14.52 14.21 5.22
C PHE A 171 13.57 15.26 5.79
N ASP A 172 12.27 15.03 5.69
CA ASP A 172 11.24 16.00 6.09
C ASP A 172 11.12 16.14 7.61
N ASP A 173 10.48 17.20 8.10
CA ASP A 173 10.30 17.48 9.52
C ASP A 173 8.86 17.90 9.88
N PHE A 174 7.88 17.36 9.17
CA PHE A 174 6.46 17.68 9.37
C PHE A 174 6.04 17.50 10.82
N ASN A 175 5.28 18.48 11.34
CA ASN A 175 4.91 18.57 12.76
C ASN A 175 6.11 18.52 13.74
N ASN A 176 7.27 19.07 13.34
CA ASN A 176 8.52 19.06 14.10
C ASN A 176 9.02 17.65 14.44
N GLN A 177 8.68 16.65 13.63
CA GLN A 177 9.14 15.27 13.81
C GLN A 177 10.09 14.88 12.70
N GLN A 178 11.35 14.61 13.05
CA GLN A 178 12.39 14.28 12.10
C GLN A 178 12.04 13.05 11.25
N GLY A 179 12.13 13.23 9.94
CA GLY A 179 11.81 12.25 8.91
C GLY A 179 10.35 12.16 8.54
N VAL A 180 9.42 12.77 9.29
CA VAL A 180 7.99 12.64 9.02
C VAL A 180 7.62 13.59 7.89
N ALA A 181 7.03 13.05 6.84
CA ALA A 181 6.53 13.79 5.69
C ALA A 181 5.06 14.19 5.88
N TRP A 182 4.27 13.25 6.40
CA TRP A 182 2.86 13.39 6.75
C TRP A 182 2.41 12.19 7.61
N TYR A 183 1.11 12.07 7.87
CA TYR A 183 0.52 10.98 8.66
C TYR A 183 -0.53 10.24 7.85
N ALA A 184 -0.47 8.92 7.86
CA ALA A 184 -1.52 8.03 7.36
C ALA A 184 -2.52 7.67 8.46
N LEU A 185 -3.73 7.28 8.09
CA LEU A 185 -4.75 6.86 9.04
C LEU A 185 -4.33 5.61 9.81
N SER A 186 -4.42 5.67 11.14
CA SER A 186 -4.45 4.45 11.95
C SER A 186 -5.80 3.77 11.83
N GLN A 187 -5.83 2.43 11.85
CA GLN A 187 -7.08 1.68 11.85
C GLN A 187 -7.72 1.78 13.25
N GLU A 188 -8.49 2.82 13.54
CA GLU A 188 -9.38 2.81 14.72
C GLU A 188 -10.64 1.98 14.42
N ASN A 189 -10.88 0.98 15.28
CA ASN A 189 -12.14 0.25 15.31
C ASN A 189 -13.27 1.20 15.71
N ASN A 190 -14.19 1.49 14.80
CA ASN A 190 -15.43 2.19 15.10
C ASN A 190 -16.26 1.42 16.15
N THR A 191 -16.15 1.76 17.44
CA THR A 191 -17.26 1.83 18.42
C THR A 191 -16.78 2.44 19.76
N PRO A 192 -17.65 3.18 20.49
CA PRO A 192 -17.24 4.04 21.57
C PRO A 192 -17.08 3.32 22.93
N GLU A 193 -16.15 3.90 23.71
CA GLU A 193 -16.12 3.97 25.17
C GLU A 193 -15.26 2.95 25.97
N GLN A 194 -14.35 3.58 26.72
CA GLN A 194 -13.90 3.26 28.07
C GLN A 194 -12.69 2.33 28.23
N SER A 195 -11.51 2.96 28.15
CA SER A 195 -10.26 2.50 28.73
C SER A 195 -10.42 1.99 30.17
N THR A 196 -10.22 0.70 30.35
CA THR A 196 -9.69 0.16 31.61
C THR A 196 -8.40 -0.59 31.31
N THR A 197 -7.34 -0.09 31.92
CA THR A 197 -5.97 -0.57 31.85
C THR A 197 -5.84 -2.00 32.39
N THR A 198 -5.18 -2.90 31.66
CA THR A 198 -4.33 -3.92 32.27
C THR A 198 -3.16 -4.29 31.35
N ASN A 199 -1.94 -4.07 31.86
CA ASN A 199 -0.70 -4.59 31.31
C ASN A 199 -0.68 -6.11 31.33
N THR A 200 -0.38 -6.75 30.20
CA THR A 200 0.37 -8.03 30.18
C THR A 200 1.29 -8.10 28.96
N ASN A 201 2.53 -8.52 29.20
CA ASN A 201 3.59 -8.71 28.22
C ASN A 201 3.17 -9.70 27.10
N SER A 202 3.27 -9.27 25.85
CA SER A 202 3.24 -10.17 24.68
C SER A 202 4.14 -9.63 23.54
N THR A 203 4.68 -10.57 22.77
CA THR A 203 5.64 -10.51 21.65
C THR A 203 5.33 -9.44 20.57
N PRO A 204 6.31 -9.01 19.74
CA PRO A 204 6.29 -7.76 18.95
C PRO A 204 5.41 -7.80 17.68
N ALA A 205 4.26 -8.48 17.72
CA ALA A 205 3.26 -8.46 16.65
C ALA A 205 2.36 -7.21 16.69
N SER A 206 2.45 -6.37 17.73
CA SER A 206 1.53 -5.26 17.97
C SER A 206 1.84 -3.96 17.23
N ASN A 207 2.97 -3.84 16.54
CA ASN A 207 3.43 -2.55 16.00
C ASN A 207 3.33 -2.41 14.48
N TYR A 208 2.74 -3.40 13.79
CA TYR A 208 2.59 -3.34 12.34
C TYR A 208 1.15 -2.93 11.95
N PRO A 209 0.99 -2.03 10.96
CA PRO A 209 -0.32 -1.67 10.45
C PRO A 209 -1.09 -2.91 9.97
N ILE A 210 -2.39 -2.96 10.26
CA ILE A 210 -3.30 -3.99 9.74
C ILE A 210 -3.84 -3.48 8.40
N PRO A 211 -3.60 -4.17 7.26
CA PRO A 211 -4.12 -3.72 5.97
C PRO A 211 -5.66 -3.84 5.93
N GLY A 212 -6.32 -2.88 5.27
CA GLY A 212 -7.73 -2.97 4.96
C GLY A 212 -8.01 -4.03 3.89
N ILE A 213 -9.14 -4.73 3.99
CA ILE A 213 -9.59 -5.61 2.92
C ILE A 213 -9.97 -4.74 1.71
N PRO A 214 -9.50 -5.05 0.48
CA PRO A 214 -9.85 -4.28 -0.70
C PRO A 214 -11.36 -4.15 -0.91
N SER A 215 -11.81 -2.98 -1.37
CA SER A 215 -13.24 -2.71 -1.60
C SER A 215 -13.87 -3.74 -2.54
N GLY A 216 -15.07 -4.19 -2.22
CA GLY A 216 -15.78 -5.22 -2.96
C GLY A 216 -15.32 -6.65 -2.66
N TRP A 217 -14.35 -6.84 -1.76
CA TRP A 217 -13.91 -8.16 -1.32
C TRP A 217 -14.28 -8.44 0.13
N GLN A 218 -14.44 -9.73 0.43
CA GLN A 218 -14.65 -10.22 1.78
C GLN A 218 -13.76 -11.43 2.01
N ILE A 219 -13.25 -11.56 3.23
CA ILE A 219 -12.51 -12.74 3.68
C ILE A 219 -13.37 -13.50 4.69
N SER A 220 -13.25 -14.82 4.70
CA SER A 220 -14.08 -15.67 5.56
C SER A 220 -13.65 -15.67 7.03
N LYS A 221 -12.41 -15.28 7.34
CA LYS A 221 -11.90 -15.10 8.71
C LYS A 221 -11.00 -13.87 8.80
N PRO A 222 -11.11 -13.03 9.84
CA PRO A 222 -10.11 -12.00 10.12
C PRO A 222 -8.72 -12.63 10.28
N ILE A 223 -7.67 -11.89 9.94
CA ILE A 223 -6.28 -12.32 10.16
C ILE A 223 -5.82 -11.81 11.52
N ASN A 224 -5.37 -12.72 12.39
CA ASN A 224 -4.77 -12.34 13.68
C ASN A 224 -3.43 -13.07 13.86
N THR A 225 -2.34 -12.36 13.62
CA THR A 225 -0.98 -12.93 13.63
C THR A 225 -0.37 -13.09 15.02
N SER A 226 -1.02 -12.62 16.09
CA SER A 226 -0.45 -12.60 17.45
C SER A 226 -0.04 -13.98 17.98
N HIS A 227 -0.64 -15.04 17.45
CA HIS A 227 -0.40 -16.44 17.83
C HIS A 227 0.42 -17.22 16.78
N TYR A 228 0.93 -16.56 15.73
CA TYR A 228 1.66 -17.21 14.66
C TYR A 228 3.03 -17.66 15.12
N SER A 229 3.36 -18.93 14.84
CA SER A 229 4.63 -19.52 15.23
C SER A 229 5.71 -19.22 14.19
N SER A 230 6.90 -18.83 14.66
CA SER A 230 8.12 -18.64 13.86
C SER A 230 9.14 -19.77 14.04
N ALA A 231 8.70 -20.93 14.52
CA ALA A 231 9.61 -22.03 14.88
C ALA A 231 10.34 -22.65 13.66
N THR A 232 9.69 -22.66 12.49
CA THR A 232 10.21 -23.36 11.30
C THR A 232 10.30 -22.47 10.07
N TYR A 233 9.55 -21.37 10.04
CA TYR A 233 9.70 -20.29 9.08
C TYR A 233 9.91 -18.97 9.82
N ASN A 234 10.87 -18.18 9.35
CA ASN A 234 11.23 -16.92 9.99
C ASN A 234 10.08 -15.92 9.96
N PHE A 235 9.88 -15.22 11.07
CA PHE A 235 8.90 -14.14 11.20
C PHE A 235 8.96 -13.16 10.01
N ARG A 236 7.80 -12.68 9.54
CA ARG A 236 7.62 -11.79 8.37
C ARG A 236 7.99 -12.36 7.00
N GLN A 237 8.36 -13.63 6.89
CA GLN A 237 8.53 -14.25 5.58
C GLN A 237 7.18 -14.68 5.00
N CYS A 238 7.09 -14.70 3.66
CA CYS A 238 5.92 -15.17 2.94
C CYS A 238 5.49 -16.59 3.37
N THR A 239 6.46 -17.49 3.52
CA THR A 239 6.24 -18.87 3.97
C THR A 239 5.78 -18.96 5.42
N TRP A 240 6.28 -18.09 6.30
CA TRP A 240 5.81 -18.00 7.69
C TRP A 240 4.34 -17.61 7.75
N PHE A 241 3.95 -16.60 6.97
CA PHE A 241 2.57 -16.12 6.97
C PHE A 241 1.62 -17.15 6.36
N ALA A 242 1.92 -17.66 5.15
CA ALA A 242 1.06 -18.63 4.47
C ALA A 242 0.88 -19.92 5.29
N TRP A 243 1.95 -20.42 5.91
CA TRP A 243 1.91 -21.63 6.76
C TRP A 243 1.04 -21.44 8.01
N ASN A 244 1.13 -20.29 8.69
CA ASN A 244 0.29 -20.02 9.86
C ASN A 244 -1.15 -19.70 9.47
N ARG A 245 -1.37 -18.91 8.42
CA ARG A 245 -2.70 -18.54 7.94
C ARG A 245 -3.52 -19.76 7.54
N ALA A 246 -2.91 -20.73 6.85
CA ALA A 246 -3.58 -21.99 6.49
C ALA A 246 -4.09 -22.76 7.71
N LYS A 247 -3.35 -22.76 8.83
CA LYS A 247 -3.76 -23.45 10.06
C LYS A 247 -5.01 -22.88 10.69
N GLU A 248 -5.29 -21.59 10.53
CA GLU A 248 -6.54 -21.00 11.01
C GLU A 248 -7.76 -21.62 10.31
N PHE A 249 -7.57 -22.22 9.13
CA PHE A 249 -8.59 -22.97 8.39
C PHE A 249 -8.51 -24.49 8.61
N GLY A 250 -7.66 -24.94 9.53
CA GLY A 250 -7.42 -26.37 9.77
C GLY A 250 -6.61 -27.05 8.67
N ILE A 251 -5.99 -26.27 7.77
CA ILE A 251 -5.21 -26.77 6.64
C ILE A 251 -3.75 -26.88 7.04
N ASN A 252 -3.15 -28.04 6.78
CA ASN A 252 -1.77 -28.32 7.17
C ASN A 252 -0.83 -28.32 5.97
N PHE A 253 0.26 -27.57 6.12
CA PHE A 253 1.44 -27.62 5.27
C PHE A 253 2.65 -28.07 6.09
N SER A 254 3.59 -28.73 5.42
CA SER A 254 4.83 -29.17 6.04
C SER A 254 5.59 -27.93 6.54
N PRO A 255 6.18 -27.98 7.74
CA PRO A 255 7.00 -26.88 8.23
C PRO A 255 8.30 -26.68 7.45
N TYR A 256 8.64 -27.57 6.50
CA TYR A 256 9.94 -27.60 5.79
C TYR A 256 9.81 -27.72 4.27
N MET A 257 8.92 -26.95 3.65
CA MET A 257 8.69 -26.93 2.19
C MET A 257 9.65 -26.00 1.43
N GLY A 258 10.62 -25.40 2.12
CA GLY A 258 11.63 -24.51 1.50
C GLY A 258 11.12 -23.09 1.27
N ASN A 259 11.60 -22.46 0.20
CA ASN A 259 11.23 -21.09 -0.18
C ASN A 259 9.88 -21.05 -0.89
N GLY A 260 9.35 -19.85 -1.15
CA GLY A 260 8.02 -19.68 -1.74
C GLY A 260 7.86 -20.43 -3.08
N GLN A 261 8.86 -20.39 -3.96
CA GLN A 261 8.79 -21.13 -5.23
C GLN A 261 8.80 -22.67 -5.07
N ASP A 262 9.36 -23.18 -3.98
CA ASP A 262 9.59 -24.62 -3.82
C ASP A 262 8.28 -25.37 -3.52
N TRP A 263 7.29 -24.68 -2.94
CA TRP A 263 6.00 -25.26 -2.55
C TRP A 263 5.23 -25.87 -3.73
N GLN A 264 5.31 -25.28 -4.93
CA GLN A 264 4.66 -25.83 -6.13
C GLN A 264 5.32 -27.12 -6.66
N SER A 265 6.48 -27.51 -6.13
CA SER A 265 7.23 -28.69 -6.57
C SER A 265 7.29 -29.77 -5.50
N ASP A 266 6.67 -29.56 -4.33
CA ASP A 266 6.63 -30.55 -3.26
C ASP A 266 5.70 -31.72 -3.62
N ALA A 267 6.28 -32.93 -3.72
CA ALA A 267 5.55 -34.13 -4.11
C ALA A 267 4.52 -34.60 -3.07
N GLY A 268 4.54 -34.06 -1.84
CA GLY A 268 3.58 -34.35 -0.79
C GLY A 268 2.23 -33.62 -0.94
N TYR A 269 2.13 -32.66 -1.86
CA TYR A 269 0.94 -31.81 -2.03
C TYR A 269 0.39 -31.87 -3.45
N ARG A 270 -0.93 -31.73 -3.56
CA ARG A 270 -1.59 -31.59 -4.85
C ARG A 270 -1.45 -30.14 -5.33
N VAL A 271 -0.98 -29.97 -6.55
CA VAL A 271 -0.83 -28.65 -7.20
C VAL A 271 -1.78 -28.58 -8.40
N THR A 272 -2.43 -27.43 -8.57
CA THR A 272 -3.35 -27.16 -9.68
C THR A 272 -3.11 -25.76 -10.26
N SER A 273 -3.54 -25.52 -11.50
CA SER A 273 -3.56 -24.19 -12.13
C SER A 273 -4.93 -23.50 -12.07
N THR A 274 -5.91 -24.14 -11.42
CA THR A 274 -7.23 -23.55 -11.16
C THR A 274 -7.25 -22.97 -9.74
N PRO A 275 -7.71 -21.72 -9.54
CA PRO A 275 -7.88 -21.16 -8.20
C PRO A 275 -8.67 -22.08 -7.27
N VAL A 276 -8.12 -22.32 -6.07
CA VAL A 276 -8.79 -23.06 -5.01
C VAL A 276 -8.81 -22.21 -3.75
N LEU A 277 -10.01 -22.02 -3.19
CA LEU A 277 -10.19 -21.24 -1.97
C LEU A 277 -9.37 -21.88 -0.83
N HIS A 278 -8.65 -21.06 -0.06
CA HIS A 278 -7.78 -21.48 1.05
C HIS A 278 -6.58 -22.37 0.66
N SER A 279 -6.24 -22.39 -0.63
CA SER A 279 -4.93 -22.90 -1.09
C SER A 279 -3.83 -21.85 -0.92
N VAL A 280 -2.58 -22.25 -1.15
CA VAL A 280 -1.45 -21.32 -1.22
C VAL A 280 -0.99 -21.18 -2.66
N VAL A 281 -0.97 -19.97 -3.17
CA VAL A 281 -0.32 -19.64 -4.45
C VAL A 281 1.19 -19.74 -4.25
N SER A 282 1.89 -20.44 -5.14
CA SER A 282 3.36 -20.50 -5.15
C SER A 282 3.89 -19.94 -6.47
N PHE A 283 4.65 -18.85 -6.35
CA PHE A 283 5.20 -18.09 -7.46
C PHE A 283 6.64 -18.52 -7.73
N LYS A 284 6.97 -18.82 -8.98
CA LYS A 284 8.36 -19.09 -9.38
C LYS A 284 9.20 -17.81 -9.25
N GLY A 285 10.50 -17.96 -9.03
CA GLY A 285 11.42 -16.83 -9.03
C GLY A 285 11.30 -15.99 -10.30
N GLY A 286 11.10 -14.68 -10.14
CA GLY A 286 10.91 -13.72 -11.23
C GLY A 286 9.48 -13.65 -11.80
N GLN A 287 8.58 -14.57 -11.41
CA GLN A 287 7.16 -14.49 -11.78
C GLN A 287 6.51 -13.33 -11.02
N PHE A 288 5.75 -12.47 -11.71
CA PHE A 288 5.16 -11.26 -11.12
C PHE A 288 6.17 -10.39 -10.34
N SER A 289 7.42 -10.36 -10.80
CA SER A 289 8.53 -9.61 -10.18
C SER A 289 8.92 -10.07 -8.77
N PHE A 290 8.43 -11.22 -8.31
CA PHE A 290 8.89 -11.82 -7.06
C PHE A 290 10.36 -12.23 -7.15
N ASN A 291 11.01 -12.30 -5.98
CA ASN A 291 12.46 -12.51 -5.88
C ASN A 291 12.93 -13.69 -6.74
N ARG A 292 13.90 -13.46 -7.63
CA ARG A 292 14.38 -14.49 -8.59
C ARG A 292 14.99 -15.73 -7.93
N GLN A 293 15.49 -15.60 -6.70
CA GLN A 293 16.13 -16.69 -5.98
C GLN A 293 15.13 -17.47 -5.12
N TYR A 294 14.13 -16.82 -4.54
CA TYR A 294 13.24 -17.42 -3.54
C TYR A 294 11.80 -17.65 -4.03
N GLY A 295 11.37 -16.94 -5.07
CA GLY A 295 9.97 -16.83 -5.45
C GLY A 295 9.12 -16.18 -4.37
N HIS A 296 7.85 -16.58 -4.26
CA HIS A 296 6.92 -16.08 -3.25
C HIS A 296 5.80 -17.09 -2.98
N VAL A 297 5.10 -16.92 -1.85
CA VAL A 297 3.84 -17.63 -1.57
C VAL A 297 2.82 -16.70 -0.94
N ALA A 298 1.55 -16.89 -1.30
CA ALA A 298 0.42 -16.11 -0.79
C ALA A 298 -0.77 -17.03 -0.50
N PHE A 299 -1.58 -16.74 0.51
CA PHE A 299 -2.76 -17.53 0.87
C PHE A 299 -4.00 -17.02 0.13
N VAL A 300 -4.79 -17.90 -0.49
CA VAL A 300 -6.00 -17.53 -1.23
C VAL A 300 -7.16 -17.29 -0.27
N GLU A 301 -7.51 -16.03 -0.08
CA GLU A 301 -8.57 -15.60 0.84
C GLU A 301 -9.96 -15.70 0.23
N ALA A 302 -10.09 -15.34 -1.05
CA ALA A 302 -11.36 -15.31 -1.76
C ALA A 302 -11.16 -15.50 -3.27
N ILE A 303 -12.22 -16.00 -3.92
CA ILE A 303 -12.31 -16.16 -5.37
C ILE A 303 -13.64 -15.57 -5.80
N HIS A 304 -13.62 -14.60 -6.70
CA HIS A 304 -14.84 -14.05 -7.28
C HIS A 304 -15.38 -14.91 -8.43
N PRO A 305 -16.68 -14.78 -8.79
CA PRO A 305 -17.28 -15.55 -9.88
C PRO A 305 -16.61 -15.34 -11.24
N ASP A 306 -15.95 -14.20 -11.46
CA ASP A 306 -15.20 -13.89 -12.67
C ASP A 306 -13.84 -14.61 -12.77
N GLY A 307 -13.43 -15.31 -11.70
CA GLY A 307 -12.16 -16.03 -11.60
C GLY A 307 -11.00 -15.19 -11.06
N SER A 308 -11.22 -13.91 -10.73
CA SER A 308 -10.23 -13.13 -9.98
C SER A 308 -10.09 -13.65 -8.55
N ILE A 309 -8.89 -13.46 -7.98
CA ILE A 309 -8.57 -13.93 -6.64
C ILE A 309 -8.06 -12.79 -5.77
N LEU A 310 -8.40 -12.86 -4.48
CA LEU A 310 -7.77 -12.08 -3.43
C LEU A 310 -6.84 -13.00 -2.66
N VAL A 311 -5.59 -12.58 -2.52
CA VAL A 311 -4.62 -13.26 -1.68
C VAL A 311 -4.17 -12.38 -0.52
N SER A 312 -3.79 -13.01 0.59
CA SER A 312 -3.07 -12.37 1.68
C SER A 312 -1.64 -12.91 1.73
N GLU A 313 -0.67 -12.02 1.95
CA GLU A 313 0.75 -12.37 1.90
C GLU A 313 1.59 -11.51 2.83
N SER A 314 2.79 -11.99 3.16
CA SER A 314 3.77 -11.28 3.99
C SER A 314 5.14 -11.32 3.33
N GLY A 315 6.01 -10.42 3.74
CA GLY A 315 7.33 -10.26 3.15
C GLY A 315 8.05 -9.09 3.79
N LEU A 316 9.38 -9.15 3.77
CA LEU A 316 10.22 -8.11 4.37
C LEU A 316 10.05 -6.74 3.68
N GLY A 317 9.60 -6.71 2.43
CA GLY A 317 9.36 -5.49 1.66
C GLY A 317 8.00 -4.82 1.88
N TYR A 318 7.11 -5.40 2.69
CA TYR A 318 5.78 -4.82 2.93
C TYR A 318 5.76 -3.94 4.20
N SER A 319 4.97 -2.88 4.14
CA SER A 319 4.84 -1.89 5.23
C SER A 319 4.03 -2.39 6.42
N SER A 320 3.10 -3.31 6.17
CA SER A 320 2.34 -4.06 7.16
C SER A 320 2.91 -5.47 7.35
N LEU A 321 2.48 -6.14 8.42
CA LEU A 321 2.88 -7.53 8.69
C LEU A 321 2.38 -8.49 7.62
N TYR A 322 1.29 -8.13 6.95
CA TYR A 322 0.79 -8.78 5.76
C TYR A 322 0.06 -7.75 4.90
N VAL A 323 -0.12 -8.00 3.61
CA VAL A 323 -0.88 -7.17 2.67
C VAL A 323 -1.91 -8.03 1.94
N TYR A 324 -2.85 -7.38 1.25
CA TYR A 324 -3.70 -8.04 0.28
C TYR A 324 -3.30 -7.68 -1.14
N GLN A 325 -3.38 -8.66 -2.04
CA GLN A 325 -3.20 -8.44 -3.47
C GLN A 325 -4.34 -9.10 -4.24
N ILE A 326 -4.83 -8.39 -5.26
CA ILE A 326 -5.83 -8.91 -6.19
C ILE A 326 -5.11 -9.33 -7.47
N PHE A 327 -5.40 -10.53 -7.94
CA PHE A 327 -5.03 -10.99 -9.27
C PHE A 327 -6.29 -11.17 -10.10
N THR A 328 -6.28 -10.61 -11.32
CA THR A 328 -7.33 -10.82 -12.31
C THR A 328 -7.42 -12.30 -12.69
N ALA A 329 -8.53 -12.73 -13.30
CA ALA A 329 -8.68 -14.11 -13.78
C ALA A 329 -7.56 -14.51 -14.77
N GLN A 330 -7.11 -13.59 -15.61
CA GLN A 330 -6.01 -13.82 -16.54
C GLN A 330 -4.68 -14.02 -15.80
N GLU A 331 -4.38 -13.22 -14.79
CA GLU A 331 -3.17 -13.37 -13.98
C GLU A 331 -3.25 -14.67 -13.15
N ALA A 332 -4.40 -14.94 -12.54
CA ALA A 332 -4.65 -16.15 -11.76
C ALA A 332 -4.49 -17.44 -12.58
N SER A 333 -4.84 -17.42 -13.87
CA SER A 333 -4.65 -18.56 -14.77
C SER A 333 -3.19 -18.96 -15.02
N GLN A 334 -2.24 -18.07 -14.68
CA GLN A 334 -0.80 -18.29 -14.82
C GLN A 334 -0.15 -18.82 -13.52
N LEU A 335 -0.95 -18.99 -12.47
CA LEU A 335 -0.47 -19.33 -11.12
C LEU A 335 -0.61 -20.82 -10.81
N HIS A 336 0.19 -21.28 -9.86
CA HIS A 336 0.07 -22.62 -9.28
C HIS A 336 -0.42 -22.52 -7.84
N PHE A 337 -1.45 -23.32 -7.55
CA PHE A 337 -2.14 -23.38 -6.26
C PHE A 337 -1.82 -24.72 -5.60
N VAL A 338 -1.17 -24.65 -4.44
CA VAL A 338 -0.78 -25.79 -3.62
C VAL A 338 -1.88 -26.04 -2.58
N ILE A 339 -2.47 -27.23 -2.61
CA ILE A 339 -3.62 -27.60 -1.78
C ILE A 339 -3.11 -28.36 -0.56
N GLY A 340 -3.28 -27.75 0.62
CA GLY A 340 -2.90 -28.36 1.90
C GLY A 340 -3.83 -29.50 2.34
N GLN A 341 -3.42 -30.21 3.38
CA GLN A 341 -4.04 -31.44 3.87
C GLN A 341 -4.91 -31.24 5.11
#